data_AF-A0A2W1F0K0-F1
#
_entry.id   AF-A0A2W1F0K0-F1
#
_cell.length_a   1.000
_cell.length_b   1.000
_cell.length_c   1.000
_cell.angle_alpha   90.00
_cell.angle_beta   90.00
_cell.angle_gamma   90.00
#
_symmetry.space_group_name_H-M   'P 1'
#
loop_
_entity.id
_entity.type
_entity.pdbx_description
1 polymer ?
#
loop_
_entity_poly.entity_id
_entity_poly.type
_entity_poly.pdbx_seq_one_letter_code
_entity_poly.pdbx_strand_id
1 'polypeptide(L)' 'MDANQNDELYPIAVLIDELKHDDVILRLNAIHRLNTIALALGAERTREELIPFLDGESLFSFCRCIWIS' A
#
# COMPACT_ATOMS: atom_id res chain seq x y z
N MET A 1 -6.18 -20.86 -7.50
CA MET A 1 -4.97 -20.31 -8.15
C MET A 1 -5.12 -18.81 -8.02
N ASP A 2 -4.68 -18.24 -6.91
CA ASP A 2 -4.97 -16.85 -6.53
C ASP A 2 -3.65 -16.20 -6.09
N ALA A 3 -2.68 -16.20 -7.01
CA ALA A 3 -1.30 -15.75 -6.75
C ALA A 3 -1.03 -14.33 -7.24
N ASN A 4 -2.04 -13.62 -7.79
CA ASN A 4 -1.82 -12.31 -8.41
C ASN A 4 -2.02 -11.13 -7.44
N GLN A 5 -2.98 -11.23 -6.51
CA GLN A 5 -3.31 -10.10 -5.61
C GLN A 5 -2.24 -9.83 -4.55
N ASN A 6 -1.46 -10.84 -4.14
CA ASN A 6 -0.41 -10.64 -3.13
C ASN A 6 0.84 -9.97 -3.72
N ASP A 7 1.11 -10.20 -5.01
CA ASP A 7 2.24 -9.60 -5.73
C ASP A 7 2.01 -8.10 -5.97
N GLU A 8 0.75 -7.67 -6.12
CA GLU A 8 0.35 -6.26 -6.23
C GLU A 8 0.45 -5.49 -4.90
N LEU A 9 0.32 -6.18 -3.77
CA LEU A 9 0.40 -5.59 -2.42
C LEU A 9 1.84 -5.35 -1.96
N TYR A 10 2.79 -6.18 -2.43
CA TYR A 10 4.21 -6.04 -2.10
C TYR A 10 4.82 -4.68 -2.50
N PRO A 11 4.63 -4.17 -3.74
CA PRO A 11 5.15 -2.87 -4.12
C PRO A 11 4.47 -1.73 -3.34
N ILE A 12 3.20 -1.87 -2.97
CA ILE A 12 2.51 -0.88 -2.13
C ILE A 12 3.15 -0.82 -0.74
N ALA A 13 3.47 -1.96 -0.13
CA ALA A 13 4.12 -2.01 1.18
C ALA A 13 5.52 -1.36 1.17
N VAL A 14 6.33 -1.62 0.14
CA VAL A 14 7.66 -1.00 -0.02
C VAL A 14 7.55 0.52 -0.15
N LEU A 15 6.56 1.02 -0.90
CA LEU A 15 6.34 2.45 -1.05
C LEU A 15 5.96 3.14 0.25
N ILE A 16 5.19 2.47 1.11
CA ILE A 16 4.82 3.01 2.42
C ILE A 16 6.05 3.07 3.34
N ASP A 17 6.94 2.08 3.26
CA ASP A 17 8.21 2.09 4.00
C ASP A 17 9.12 3.23 3.51
N GLU A 18 9.19 3.44 2.18
CA GLU A 18 9.89 4.58 1.57
C GLU A 18 9.22 5.93 1.92
N LEU A 19 7.89 6.01 2.05
CA LEU A 19 7.16 7.21 2.48
C LEU A 19 7.38 7.57 3.96
N LYS A 20 7.58 6.56 4.81
CA LYS A 20 7.85 6.71 6.24
C LYS A 20 9.32 7.06 6.52
N HIS A 21 10.19 7.03 5.51
CA HIS A 21 11.60 7.40 5.65
C HIS A 21 11.77 8.92 5.82
N ASP A 22 12.74 9.33 6.63
CA ASP A 22 13.08 10.74 6.88
C ASP A 22 13.69 11.45 5.66
N ASP A 23 14.18 10.68 4.67
CA ASP A 23 14.75 11.22 3.45
C ASP A 23 13.69 11.75 2.48
N VAL A 24 13.74 13.06 2.21
CA VAL A 24 12.84 13.75 1.27
C VAL A 24 12.86 13.13 -0.13
N ILE A 25 14.00 12.61 -0.58
CA ILE A 25 14.15 11.98 -1.90
C ILE A 25 13.37 10.66 -1.96
N LEU A 26 13.44 9.83 -0.93
CA LEU A 26 12.69 8.56 -0.86
C LEU A 26 11.19 8.83 -0.78
N ARG A 27 10.79 9.86 -0.02
CA ARG A 27 9.40 10.28 0.08
C ARG A 27 8.81 10.72 -1.26
N LEU A 28 9.56 11.50 -2.05
CA LEU A 28 9.12 11.91 -3.39
C LEU A 28 9.05 10.73 -4.37
N ASN A 29 10.06 9.85 -4.35
CA ASN A 29 10.05 8.63 -5.18
C ASN A 29 8.84 7.76 -4.88
N ALA A 30 8.47 7.66 -3.60
CA ALA A 30 7.34 6.85 -3.20
C ALA A 30 6.00 7.45 -3.63
N ILE A 31 5.81 8.78 -3.56
CA ILE A 31 4.61 9.45 -4.09
C ILE A 31 4.46 9.21 -5.60
N HIS A 32 5.56 9.34 -6.35
CA HIS A 32 5.55 9.13 -7.80
C HIS A 32 5.14 7.70 -8.17
N ARG A 33 5.70 6.72 -7.48
CA ARG A 33 5.40 5.31 -7.72
C ARG A 33 4.00 4.93 -7.24
N LEU A 34 3.51 5.50 -6.15
CA LEU A 34 2.14 5.31 -5.67
C LEU A 34 1.13 5.77 -6.72
N ASN A 35 1.38 6.92 -7.36
CA ASN A 35 0.54 7.39 -8.47
C ASN A 35 0.58 6.43 -9.67
N THR A 36 1.75 5.88 -10.02
CA THR A 36 1.86 4.87 -11.09
C THR A 36 1.04 3.61 -10.77
N ILE A 37 1.06 3.15 -9.52
CA ILE A 37 0.30 1.98 -9.06
C ILE A 37 -1.20 2.28 -9.07
N ALA A 38 -1.64 3.44 -8.57
CA ALA A 38 -3.04 3.86 -8.60
C ALA A 38 -3.59 3.92 -10.04
N LEU A 39 -2.77 4.38 -10.99
CA LEU A 39 -3.11 4.38 -12.40
C LEU A 39 -3.17 2.97 -13.00
N ALA A 40 -2.28 2.06 -12.57
CA ALA A 40 -2.26 0.68 -13.05
C ALA A 40 -3.42 -0.18 -12.49
N LEU A 41 -3.79 0.02 -11.22
CA LEU A 41 -4.93 -0.67 -10.59
C LEU A 41 -6.30 -0.09 -11.01
N GLY A 42 -6.32 1.18 -11.42
CA GLY A 42 -7.55 1.90 -11.72
C GLY A 42 -8.26 2.45 -10.48
N ALA A 43 -9.20 3.36 -10.71
CA ALA A 43 -9.84 4.13 -9.65
C ALA A 43 -10.74 3.29 -8.71
N GLU A 44 -11.27 2.18 -9.19
CA GLU A 44 -12.14 1.29 -8.41
C GLU A 44 -11.35 0.60 -7.29
N ARG A 45 -10.34 -0.19 -7.66
CA ARG A 45 -9.46 -0.88 -6.70
C ARG A 45 -8.63 0.08 -5.85
N THR A 46 -8.22 1.22 -6.40
CA THR A 46 -7.53 2.26 -5.62
C THR A 46 -8.40 2.73 -4.44
N ARG A 47 -9.71 2.88 -4.62
CA ARG A 47 -10.61 3.32 -3.53
C ARG A 47 -10.92 2.23 -2.52
N GLU A 48 -11.02 0.98 -2.97
CA GLU A 48 -11.38 -0.15 -2.11
C GLU A 48 -10.18 -0.75 -1.37
N GLU A 49 -8.98 -0.66 -1.94
CA GLU A 49 -7.77 -1.26 -1.39
C GLU A 49 -6.74 -0.20 -0.98
N LEU A 50 -6.35 0.70 -1.89
CA LEU A 50 -5.24 1.63 -1.66
C LEU A 50 -5.61 2.75 -0.66
N ILE A 51 -6.80 3.34 -0.76
CA ILE A 51 -7.28 4.38 0.16
C ILE A 51 -7.35 3.86 1.62
N PRO A 52 -8.07 2.76 1.94
CA PRO A 52 -8.10 2.25 3.31
C PRO A 52 -6.75 1.72 3.80
N PHE A 53 -5.80 1.43 2.90
CA PHE A 53 -4.43 1.08 3.25
C PHE A 53 -3.58 2.30 3.62
N LEU A 54 -3.80 3.43 2.94
CA LEU A 54 -3.15 4.72 3.22
C LEU A 54 -3.74 5.42 4.47
N ASP A 55 -5.05 5.28 4.68
CA ASP A 55 -5.76 5.88 5.82
C ASP A 55 -5.44 5.19 7.16
N GLY A 56 -4.79 4.01 7.11
CA GLY A 56 -4.41 3.26 8.31
C GLY A 56 -5.52 2.36 8.88
N GLU A 57 -6.70 2.35 8.28
CA GLU A 57 -7.81 1.44 8.64
C GLU A 57 -7.43 -0.04 8.40
N SER A 58 -6.59 -0.31 7.39
CA SER A 58 -6.08 -1.65 7.12
C SER A 58 -5.18 -2.19 8.24
N LEU A 59 -4.50 -1.31 9.00
CA LEU A 59 -3.64 -1.72 10.11
C LEU A 59 -4.46 -2.26 11.30
N PHE A 60 -5.68 -1.78 11.52
CA PHE A 60 -6.57 -2.35 12.54
C PHE A 60 -7.10 -3.73 12.14
N SER A 61 -7.32 -3.99 10.86
CA SER A 61 -7.78 -5.29 10.38
C SER A 61 -6.62 -6.32 10.31
N PHE A 62 -5.43 -5.90 9.86
CA PHE A 62 -4.25 -6.78 9.78
C PHE A 62 -3.62 -7.08 11.16
N CYS A 63 -3.50 -6.10 12.06
CA CYS A 63 -2.98 -6.37 13.41
C CYS A 63 -3.91 -7.26 14.24
N ARG A 64 -5.23 -7.23 14.00
CA ARG A 64 -6.16 -8.12 14.72
C ARG A 64 -6.03 -9.59 14.31
N CYS A 65 -5.49 -9.87 13.12
CA CYS A 65 -5.17 -11.22 12.67
C CYS A 65 -3.80 -11.74 13.15
N ILE A 66 -2.84 -10.84 13.41
CA ILE A 66 -1.47 -11.21 13.85
C ILE A 66 -1.32 -11.22 15.38
N TRP A 67 -2.17 -10.49 16.12
CA TRP A 67 -2.05 -10.34 17.58
C TRP A 67 -3.06 -11.16 18.41
N ILE A 68 -3.87 -12.02 17.78
CA ILE A 68 -4.85 -12.92 18.43
C ILE A 68 -4.49 -14.41 18.32
N SER A 69 -3.33 -14.74 17.73
CA SER A 69 -2.80 -16.12 17.71
C SER A 69 -1.38 -16.21 18.26
#